data_AF-X0ZDH8-F1
#
_entry.id   AF-X0ZDH8-F1
#
_cell.length_a   1.000
_cell.length_b   1.000
_cell.length_c   1.000
_cell.angle_alpha   90.00
_cell.angle_beta   90.00
_cell.angle_gamma   90.00
#
_symmetry.space_group_name_H-M   'P 1'
#
loop_
_entity.id
_entity.type
_entity.pdbx_description
1 polymer ?
#
loop_
_entity_poly.entity_id
_entity_poly.type
_entity_poly.pdbx_seq_one_letter_code
_entity_poly.pdbx_strand_id
1 'polypeptide(L)' 'MANLKGTKTEKNLLASFAGESQARNRYTYFASVARKAGFEQIAAIFLET' A
#
# COMPACT_ATOMS: atom_id res chain seq x y z
N MET A 1 -13.00 19.18 14.77
CA MET A 1 -12.12 19.01 13.59
C MET A 1 -12.57 20.00 12.53
N ALA A 2 -11.64 20.59 11.76
CA ALA A 2 -12.00 21.49 10.66
C ALA A 2 -12.66 20.71 9.51
N ASN A 3 -13.59 21.34 8.78
CA ASN A 3 -14.20 20.75 7.59
C ASN A 3 -13.15 20.65 6.47
N LEU A 4 -12.94 19.44 5.94
CA LEU A 4 -11.92 19.18 4.92
C LEU A 4 -12.46 19.32 3.49
N LYS A 5 -13.78 19.38 3.30
CA LYS A 5 -14.40 19.34 1.97
C LYS A 5 -13.96 20.51 1.09
N GLY A 6 -13.49 20.20 -0.11
CA GLY A 6 -12.98 21.16 -1.10
C GLY A 6 -11.54 21.62 -0.86
N THR A 7 -10.91 21.23 0.25
CA THR A 7 -9.54 21.65 0.57
C THR A 7 -8.49 20.88 -0.23
N LYS A 8 -7.27 21.43 -0.31
CA LYS A 8 -6.11 20.69 -0.81
C LYS A 8 -5.82 19.45 0.03
N THR A 9 -6.08 19.51 1.34
CA THR A 9 -5.89 18.38 2.26
C THR A 9 -6.79 17.21 1.91
N GLU A 10 -8.08 17.43 1.61
CA GLU A 10 -8.98 16.36 1.16
C GLU A 10 -8.47 15.68 -0.11
N LYS A 11 -8.05 16.46 -1.10
CA LYS A 11 -7.50 15.91 -2.35
C LYS A 11 -6.22 15.12 -2.10
N ASN A 12 -5.34 15.61 -1.24
CA ASN A 12 -4.10 14.91 -0.88
C ASN A 12 -4.41 13.59 -0.15
N LEU A 13 -5.36 13.58 0.79
CA LEU A 13 -5.76 12.37 1.51
C LEU A 13 -6.35 11.31 0.56
N LEU A 14 -7.19 11.73 -0.40
CA LEU A 14 -7.71 10.83 -1.44
C LEU A 14 -6.60 10.26 -2.32
N ALA A 15 -5.65 11.10 -2.74
CA ALA A 15 -4.50 10.68 -3.54
C ALA A 15 -3.61 9.69 -2.76
N SER A 16 -3.31 9.98 -1.49
CA SER A 16 -2.56 9.09 -0.61
C SER A 16 -3.29 7.75 -0.42
N PHE A 17 -4.60 7.78 -0.13
CA PHE A 17 -5.39 6.57 0.01
C PHE A 17 -5.37 5.70 -1.25
N ALA A 18 -5.51 6.31 -2.43
CA ALA A 18 -5.41 5.59 -3.70
C ALA A 18 -3.99 5.03 -3.92
N GLY A 19 -2.95 5.78 -3.57
CA GLY A 19 -1.55 5.35 -3.66
C GLY A 19 -1.24 4.15 -2.76
N GLU A 20 -1.63 4.22 -1.49
CA GLU A 20 -1.45 3.15 -0.49
C GLU A 20 -2.25 1.90 -0.86
N SER A 21 -3.49 2.07 -1.36
CA SER A 21 -4.31 0.95 -1.82
C SER A 21 -3.62 0.19 -2.97
N GLN A 22 -3.00 0.91 -3.90
CA GLN A 22 -2.25 0.29 -4.98
C GLN A 22 -0.92 -0.32 -4.49
N ALA A 23 -0.24 0.31 -3.52
CA ALA A 23 0.99 -0.20 -2.93
C ALA A 23 0.76 -1.56 -2.25
N ARG A 24 -0.28 -1.68 -1.41
CA ARG A 24 -0.68 -2.93 -0.77
C ARG A 24 -0.86 -4.08 -1.76
N ASN A 25 -1.54 -3.81 -2.89
CA ASN A 25 -1.74 -4.83 -3.93
C ASN A 25 -0.41 -5.26 -4.55
N ARG A 26 0.50 -4.32 -4.83
CA ARG A 26 1.83 -4.64 -5.36
C ARG A 26 2.65 -5.46 -4.36
N TYR A 27 2.63 -5.13 -3.07
CA TYR A 27 3.34 -5.89 -2.05
C TYR A 27 2.84 -7.33 -1.96
N THR A 28 1.53 -7.55 -2.08
CA THR A 28 0.95 -8.90 -2.16
C THR A 28 1.49 -9.67 -3.37
N TYR A 29 1.62 -9.04 -4.53
CA TYR A 29 2.20 -9.66 -5.73
C TYR A 29 3.69 -9.96 -5.54
N PHE A 30 4.45 -9.03 -4.95
CA PHE A 30 5.88 -9.24 -4.69
C PHE A 30 6.12 -10.34 -3.65
N ALA A 31 5.29 -10.44 -2.63
CA ALA A 31 5.32 -11.56 -1.69
C ALA A 31 5.12 -12.92 -2.40
N SER A 32 4.18 -12.98 -3.36
CA SER A 32 3.96 -14.18 -4.18
C SER A 32 5.20 -14.55 -5.00
N VAL A 33 5.85 -13.56 -5.62
CA VAL A 33 7.10 -13.78 -6.38
C VAL A 33 8.24 -14.23 -5.46
N ALA A 34 8.44 -13.58 -4.31
CA ALA A 34 9.47 -13.93 -3.34
C ALA A 34 9.31 -15.37 -2.83
N ARG A 35 8.07 -15.79 -2.55
CA ARG A 35 7.75 -17.16 -2.14
C ARG A 35 8.10 -18.19 -3.21
N LYS A 36 7.75 -17.91 -4.47
CA LYS A 36 8.10 -18.80 -5.61
C LYS A 36 9.61 -18.94 -5.82
N ALA A 37 10.37 -17.92 -5.44
CA ALA A 37 11.84 -17.94 -5.48
C ALA A 37 12.48 -18.55 -4.21
N GLY A 38 11.69 -19.03 -3.24
CA GLY A 38 12.17 -19.64 -2.00
C GLY A 38 12.55 -18.65 -0.89
N PHE A 39 12.25 -17.36 -1.05
CA PHE A 39 12.54 -16.32 -0.07
C PHE A 39 11.38 -16.07 0.90
N GLU A 40 11.07 -17.06 1.74
CA GLU A 40 9.91 -17.03 2.64
C GLU A 40 9.92 -15.82 3.60
N GLN A 41 11.08 -15.46 4.17
CA GLN A 41 11.19 -14.31 5.07
C GLN A 41 10.92 -12.97 4.35
N ILE A 42 11.39 -12.84 3.11
CA ILE A 42 11.15 -11.63 2.30
C ILE A 42 9.68 -11.54 1.91
N ALA A 43 9.04 -12.67 1.59
CA ALA A 43 7.62 -12.71 1.32
C ALA A 43 6.78 -12.28 2.52
N ALA A 44 7.18 -12.68 3.74
CA ALA A 44 6.52 -12.26 4.98
C ALA A 44 6.63 -10.74 5.21
N ILE A 45 7.82 -10.16 4.98
CA ILE A 45 8.05 -8.72 5.11
C ILE A 45 7.14 -7.93 4.15
N PHE A 46 6.95 -8.39 2.91
CA PHE A 46 6.01 -7.76 1.98
C PHE A 46 4.53 -7.88 2.40
N LEU A 47 4.16 -8.80 3.29
CA LEU A 47 2.77 -8.96 3.76
C LEU A 47 2.48 -8.24 5.08
N GLU A 48 3.50 -7.79 5.80
CA GLU A 48 3.37 -7.09 7.09
C GLU A 48 3.03 -5.59 6.93
N THR A 49 3.29 -5.04 5.74
CA THR A 49 3.03 -3.64 5.35
C THR A 49 1.56 -3.37 5.00
#